data_AF-A0A819NG06-F1
#
_entry.id   AF-A0A819NG06-F1
#
_cell.length_a   1.000
_cell.length_b   1.000
_cell.length_c   1.000
_cell.angle_alpha   90.00
_cell.angle_beta   90.00
_cell.angle_gamma   90.00
#
_symmetry.space_group_name_H-M   'P 1'
#
loop_
_entity.id
_entity.type
_entity.pdbx_description
1 polymer ?
#
loop_
_entity_poly.entity_id
_entity_poly.type
_entity_poly.pdbx_seq_one_letter_code
_entity_poly.pdbx_strand_id
1 'polypeptide(L)'
;HGAQVNACDLWQYTPIHEAASKSRIDVCTLLLSHSADPTLSNCHSKTALDIAASRELRDRILYEYNGYSFLDAIHNGDTSRVKKLLTNETINFRHFKTGDSPLHVACTSSSSKHRRQIFEMLIRRGALVNALNTA
;
A
#
# COMPACT_ATOMS: atom_id res chain seq x y z
N HIS A 1 -7.21 -18.57 7.44
CA HIS A 1 -7.40 -17.15 7.77
C HIS A 1 -7.78 -16.40 6.50
N GLY A 2 -9.06 -16.08 6.31
CA GLY A 2 -9.63 -15.52 5.07
C GLY A 2 -10.60 -14.38 5.35
N ALA A 3 -10.26 -13.51 6.30
CA ALA A 3 -11.05 -12.32 6.56
C ALA A 3 -11.02 -11.42 5.32
N GLN A 4 -12.19 -11.15 4.75
CA GLN A 4 -12.32 -10.23 3.63
C GLN A 4 -12.12 -8.81 4.16
N VAL A 5 -10.98 -8.21 3.85
CA VAL A 5 -10.56 -6.89 4.39
C VAL A 5 -11.44 -5.76 3.86
N ASN A 6 -12.06 -6.01 2.70
CA ASN A 6 -13.05 -5.16 2.05
C ASN A 6 -14.49 -5.63 2.30
N ALA A 7 -14.73 -6.52 3.28
CA ALA A 7 -16.09 -6.85 3.69
C ALA A 7 -16.83 -5.57 4.03
N CYS A 8 -18.08 -5.45 3.61
CA CYS A 8 -18.86 -4.26 3.84
C CYS A 8 -20.12 -4.57 4.64
N ASP A 9 -20.59 -3.59 5.40
CA ASP A 9 -21.85 -3.70 6.13
C ASP A 9 -23.07 -3.45 5.22
N LEU A 10 -24.25 -3.38 5.81
CA LEU A 10 -25.51 -3.13 5.09
C LEU A 10 -25.55 -1.77 4.36
N TRP A 11 -24.64 -0.85 4.70
CA TRP A 11 -24.49 0.47 4.09
C TRP A 11 -23.23 0.58 3.22
N GLN A 12 -22.62 -0.56 2.90
CA GLN A 12 -21.37 -0.64 2.12
C GLN A 12 -20.18 0.04 2.81
N TYR A 13 -20.21 0.23 4.14
CA TYR A 13 -19.05 0.67 4.90
C TYR A 13 -18.08 -0.49 5.04
N THR A 14 -16.86 -0.29 4.56
CA THR A 14 -15.73 -1.21 4.81
C THR A 14 -15.08 -0.89 6.16
N PRO A 15 -14.32 -1.81 6.77
CA PRO A 15 -13.61 -1.56 8.02
C PRO A 15 -12.75 -0.30 8.00
N ILE A 16 -12.17 0.05 6.84
CA ILE A 16 -11.35 1.26 6.69
C ILE A 16 -12.19 2.53 6.72
N HIS A 17 -13.48 2.47 6.33
CA HIS A 17 -14.39 3.60 6.49
C HIS A 17 -14.59 3.94 7.98
N GLU A 18 -14.93 2.93 8.79
CA GLU A 18 -15.10 3.10 10.23
C GLU A 18 -13.82 3.59 10.91
N ALA A 19 -12.67 3.00 10.55
CA ALA A 19 -11.37 3.43 11.07
C ALA A 19 -11.05 4.88 10.72
N ALA A 20 -11.32 5.30 9.48
CA ALA A 20 -11.09 6.68 9.01
C ALA A 20 -12.03 7.69 9.69
N SER A 21 -13.31 7.35 9.88
CA SER A 21 -14.28 8.21 10.57
C SER A 21 -13.94 8.40 12.05
N LYS A 22 -13.40 7.36 12.70
CA LYS A 22 -13.01 7.39 14.12
C LYS A 22 -11.58 7.88 14.37
N SER A 23 -10.87 8.33 13.33
CA SER A 23 -9.46 8.74 13.40
C SER A 23 -8.54 7.68 14.02
N ARG A 24 -8.79 6.41 13.71
CA ARG A 24 -8.01 5.27 14.21
C ARG A 24 -6.86 4.95 13.25
N ILE A 25 -5.81 5.76 13.30
CA ILE A 25 -4.64 5.63 12.40
C ILE A 25 -4.07 4.21 12.41
N ASP A 26 -3.84 3.63 13.60
CA ASP A 26 -3.26 2.28 13.71
C ASP A 26 -4.13 1.21 13.03
N VAL A 27 -5.46 1.35 13.12
CA VAL A 27 -6.41 0.44 12.48
C VAL A 27 -6.41 0.65 10.97
N CYS A 28 -6.37 1.90 10.48
CA CYS A 28 -6.20 2.20 9.07
C CYS A 28 -4.92 1.57 8.50
N THR A 29 -3.79 1.75 9.17
CA THR A 29 -2.50 1.17 8.75
C THR A 29 -2.54 -0.35 8.72
N LEU A 30 -3.15 -0.96 9.74
CA LEU A 30 -3.31 -2.40 9.79
C LEU A 30 -4.17 -2.91 8.61
N LEU A 31 -5.31 -2.28 8.34
CA LEU A 31 -6.19 -2.67 7.24
C LEU A 31 -5.51 -2.49 5.87
N LEU A 32 -4.84 -1.36 5.65
CA LEU A 32 -4.10 -1.08 4.42
C LEU A 32 -3.00 -2.11 4.15
N SER A 33 -2.31 -2.57 5.21
CA SER A 33 -1.30 -3.62 5.07
C SER A 33 -1.85 -4.98 4.65
N HIS A 34 -3.14 -5.20 4.87
CA HIS A 34 -3.86 -6.38 4.41
C HIS A 34 -4.58 -6.14 3.07
N SER A 35 -4.18 -5.13 2.30
CA SER A 35 -4.77 -4.80 0.99
C SER A 35 -6.21 -4.28 1.07
N ALA A 36 -6.56 -3.57 2.15
CA ALA A 36 -7.80 -2.80 2.19
C ALA A 36 -7.78 -1.69 1.13
N ASP A 37 -8.90 -1.50 0.44
CA ASP A 37 -9.05 -0.48 -0.59
C ASP A 37 -9.81 0.75 -0.01
N PRO A 38 -9.13 1.88 0.24
CA PRO A 38 -9.76 3.11 0.73
C PRO A 38 -10.55 3.84 -0.36
N THR A 39 -10.45 3.43 -1.63
CA THR A 39 -11.12 4.06 -2.78
C THR A 39 -12.54 3.54 -2.99
N LEU A 40 -12.90 2.45 -2.30
CA LEU A 40 -14.26 1.92 -2.31
C LEU A 40 -15.23 2.96 -1.75
N SER A 41 -16.34 3.17 -2.45
CA SER A 41 -17.41 4.07 -2.03
C SER A 41 -18.48 3.32 -1.27
N ASN A 42 -18.97 3.91 -0.19
CA ASN A 42 -20.15 3.41 0.53
C ASN A 42 -21.46 3.77 -0.18
N CYS A 43 -22.62 3.45 0.43
CA CYS A 43 -23.94 3.76 -0.13
C CYS A 43 -24.25 5.27 -0.26
N HIS A 44 -23.42 6.13 0.30
CA HIS A 44 -23.50 7.59 0.18
C HIS A 44 -22.53 8.15 -0.87
N SER A 45 -21.90 7.28 -1.67
CA SER A 45 -20.86 7.64 -2.65
C SER A 45 -19.65 8.33 -1.99
N LYS A 46 -19.39 8.05 -0.71
CA LYS A 46 -18.22 8.55 0.01
C LYS A 46 -17.19 7.46 0.16
N THR A 47 -15.93 7.80 -0.06
CA THR A 47 -14.79 6.90 0.16
C THR A 47 -14.26 7.04 1.58
N ALA A 48 -13.37 6.13 2.01
CA ALA A 48 -12.69 6.25 3.30
C ALA A 48 -11.89 7.57 3.42
N LEU A 49 -11.39 8.09 2.29
CA LEU A 49 -10.70 9.38 2.20
C LEU A 49 -11.63 10.59 2.36
N ASP A 50 -12.93 10.44 2.07
CA ASP A 50 -13.92 11.52 2.16
C ASP A 50 -14.54 11.61 3.54
N ILE A 51 -14.61 10.49 4.27
CA ILE A 51 -15.09 10.46 5.66
C ILE A 51 -13.97 10.55 6.70
N ALA A 52 -12.72 10.63 6.25
CA ALA A 52 -11.57 10.82 7.12
C ALA A 52 -11.76 12.06 8.01
N ALA A 53 -11.54 11.89 9.31
CA ALA A 53 -11.79 12.95 10.29
C ALA A 53 -10.93 14.21 10.09
N SER A 54 -9.77 14.09 9.44
CA SER A 54 -8.87 15.20 9.17
C SER A 54 -8.14 15.04 7.83
N ARG A 55 -7.61 16.14 7.31
CA ARG A 55 -6.84 16.13 6.06
C ARG A 55 -5.54 15.35 6.23
N GLU A 56 -4.91 15.43 7.39
CA GLU A 56 -3.68 14.71 7.72
C GLU A 56 -3.91 13.20 7.71
N LEU A 57 -5.04 12.74 8.27
CA LEU A 57 -5.42 11.32 8.22
C LEU A 57 -5.67 10.86 6.78
N ARG A 58 -6.36 11.68 5.98
CA ARG A 58 -6.61 11.40 4.56
C ARG A 58 -5.29 11.24 3.79
N ASP A 59 -4.37 12.20 3.95
CA ASP A 59 -3.07 12.17 3.27
C ASP A 59 -2.23 10.97 3.74
N ARG A 60 -2.31 10.62 5.03
CA ARG A 60 -1.68 9.41 5.61
C ARG A 60 -2.22 8.11 5.01
N ILE A 61 -3.55 7.95 4.94
CA ILE A 61 -4.20 6.78 4.33
C ILE A 61 -3.78 6.65 2.86
N LEU A 62 -3.74 7.76 2.12
CA LEU A 62 -3.33 7.76 0.72
C LEU A 62 -1.85 7.38 0.56
N TYR A 63 -0.96 7.92 1.39
CA TYR A 63 0.46 7.59 1.39
C TYR A 63 0.67 6.09 1.66
N GLU A 64 0.04 5.55 2.69
CA GLU A 64 0.16 4.13 3.06
C GLU A 64 -0.45 3.22 1.99
N TYR A 65 -1.63 3.55 1.46
CA TYR A 65 -2.27 2.81 0.38
C TYR A 65 -1.40 2.74 -0.87
N ASN A 66 -0.82 3.87 -1.28
CA ASN A 66 0.10 3.92 -2.42
C ASN A 66 1.36 3.09 -2.15
N GLY A 67 1.89 3.12 -0.92
CA GLY A 67 3.02 2.30 -0.50
C GLY A 67 2.74 0.80 -0.60
N TYR A 68 1.65 0.31 0.00
CA TYR A 68 1.28 -1.11 -0.06
C TYR A 68 0.90 -1.54 -1.49
N SER A 69 0.17 -0.72 -2.23
CA SER A 69 -0.18 -0.99 -3.64
C SER A 69 1.07 -1.05 -4.53
N PHE A 70 2.09 -0.26 -4.21
CA PHE A 70 3.39 -0.31 -4.89
C PHE A 70 4.15 -1.61 -4.57
N LEU A 71 4.22 -2.01 -3.30
CA LEU A 71 4.82 -3.28 -2.89
C LEU A 71 4.11 -4.48 -3.53
N ASP A 72 2.77 -4.47 -3.55
CA ASP A 72 1.96 -5.50 -4.20
C ASP A 72 2.23 -5.56 -5.72
N ALA A 73 2.30 -4.41 -6.38
CA ALA A 73 2.65 -4.35 -7.81
C ALA A 73 4.05 -4.93 -8.10
N ILE A 74 5.02 -4.70 -7.20
CA ILE A 74 6.36 -5.29 -7.29
C ILE A 74 6.30 -6.80 -7.10
N HIS A 75 5.59 -7.26 -6.06
CA HIS A 75 5.43 -8.68 -5.76
C HIS A 75 4.82 -9.44 -6.95
N ASN A 76 3.76 -8.88 -7.53
CA ASN A 76 3.05 -9.45 -8.68
C ASN A 76 3.78 -9.28 -10.02
N GLY A 77 4.84 -8.45 -10.07
CA GLY A 77 5.61 -8.22 -11.29
C GLY A 77 4.92 -7.27 -12.28
N ASP A 78 3.95 -6.48 -11.86
CA ASP A 78 3.20 -5.54 -12.71
C ASP A 78 4.01 -4.26 -12.96
N THR A 79 4.87 -4.31 -13.97
CA THR A 79 5.75 -3.19 -14.33
C THR A 79 4.99 -1.90 -14.69
N SER A 80 3.74 -1.99 -15.16
CA SER A 80 2.95 -0.82 -15.53
C SER A 80 2.45 -0.09 -14.28
N ARG A 81 1.93 -0.83 -13.30
CA ARG A 81 1.53 -0.28 -12.00
C ARG A 81 2.74 0.24 -11.23
N VAL A 82 3.86 -0.50 -11.24
CA VAL A 82 5.11 -0.05 -10.63
C VAL A 82 5.53 1.31 -11.21
N LYS A 83 5.54 1.50 -12.53
CA LYS A 83 5.88 2.80 -13.15
C LYS A 83 4.97 3.95 -12.71
N LYS A 84 3.66 3.69 -12.57
CA LYS A 84 2.68 4.72 -12.17
C LYS A 84 2.81 5.11 -10.69
N LEU A 85 3.10 4.14 -9.84
CA LEU A 85 3.19 4.31 -8.40
C LEU A 85 4.61 4.69 -7.93
N LEU A 86 5.60 4.70 -8.83
CA LEU A 86 6.99 5.03 -8.55
C LEU A 86 7.15 6.54 -8.33
N THR A 87 7.15 6.95 -7.06
CA THR A 87 7.40 8.32 -6.61
C THR A 87 8.52 8.31 -5.56
N ASN A 88 9.11 9.47 -5.27
CA ASN A 88 10.17 9.59 -4.25
C ASN A 88 9.69 9.17 -2.85
N GLU A 89 8.38 9.24 -2.62
CA GLU A 89 7.70 8.87 -1.38
C GLU A 89 7.51 7.35 -1.25
N THR A 90 7.20 6.66 -2.35
CA THR A 90 6.95 5.21 -2.38
C THR A 90 8.22 4.39 -2.54
N ILE A 91 9.27 4.95 -3.17
CA ILE A 91 10.53 4.24 -3.44
C ILE A 91 11.30 3.88 -2.16
N ASN A 92 11.06 4.61 -1.08
CA ASN A 92 11.62 4.35 0.26
C ASN A 92 10.56 3.84 1.24
N PHE A 93 9.37 3.47 0.76
CA PHE A 93 8.32 2.94 1.61
C PHE A 93 8.75 1.63 2.25
N ARG A 94 8.62 1.52 3.56
CA ARG A 94 8.92 0.30 4.30
C ARG A 94 7.64 -0.29 4.83
N HIS A 95 7.46 -1.59 4.58
CA HIS A 95 6.36 -2.32 5.16
C HIS A 95 6.46 -2.29 6.68
N PHE A 96 5.40 -1.84 7.37
CA PHE A 96 5.50 -1.61 8.82
C PHE A 96 5.76 -2.88 9.65
N LYS A 97 5.20 -4.03 9.23
CA LYS A 97 5.36 -5.31 9.96
C LYS A 97 6.69 -6.01 9.69
N THR A 98 7.11 -6.08 8.43
CA THR A 98 8.27 -6.87 8.02
C THR A 98 9.52 -6.01 7.86
N GLY A 99 9.37 -4.68 7.79
CA GLY A 99 10.47 -3.76 7.46
C GLY A 99 10.89 -3.81 5.99
N ASP A 100 10.19 -4.59 5.17
CA ASP A 100 10.56 -4.83 3.78
C ASP A 100 10.54 -3.54 2.98
N SER A 101 11.66 -3.26 2.31
CA SER A 101 11.73 -2.22 1.30
C SER A 101 11.26 -2.75 -0.06
N PRO A 102 11.00 -1.87 -1.04
CA PRO A 102 10.58 -2.30 -2.38
C PRO A 102 11.61 -3.23 -3.04
N LEU A 103 12.91 -3.07 -2.70
CA LEU A 103 13.98 -3.96 -3.13
C LEU A 103 13.90 -5.35 -2.49
N HIS A 104 13.53 -5.45 -1.21
CA HIS A 104 13.32 -6.74 -0.54
C HIS A 104 12.17 -7.51 -1.18
N VAL A 105 11.03 -6.84 -1.42
CA VAL A 105 9.86 -7.45 -2.07
C VAL A 105 10.17 -7.87 -3.51
N ALA A 106 10.98 -7.10 -4.24
CA ALA A 106 11.44 -7.48 -5.56
C ALA A 106 12.32 -8.74 -5.55
N CYS A 107 13.05 -9.02 -4.46
CA CYS A 107 13.85 -10.23 -4.28
C CYS A 107 13.01 -11.45 -3.88
N THR A 108 12.01 -11.27 -3.02
CA THR A 108 11.12 -12.36 -2.55
C THR A 108 10.04 -12.73 -3.56
N SER A 109 9.75 -11.84 -4.51
CA SER A 109 8.83 -12.06 -5.63
C SER A 109 9.16 -13.37 -6.38
N SER A 110 8.18 -14.27 -6.44
CA SER A 110 8.26 -15.54 -7.17
C SER A 110 8.22 -15.37 -8.70
N SER A 111 7.97 -14.16 -9.19
CA SER A 111 7.79 -13.84 -10.62
C SER A 111 9.12 -13.49 -11.30
N SER A 112 9.89 -14.52 -11.68
CA SER A 112 11.24 -14.38 -12.26
C SER A 112 11.30 -13.57 -13.57
N LYS A 113 10.19 -13.45 -14.31
CA LYS A 113 10.15 -12.85 -15.65
C LYS A 113 10.35 -11.33 -15.66
N HIS A 114 9.83 -10.61 -14.66
CA HIS A 114 9.91 -9.13 -14.60
C HIS A 114 10.80 -8.61 -13.47
N ARG A 115 11.35 -9.50 -12.63
CA ARG A 115 12.22 -9.15 -11.50
C ARG A 115 13.37 -8.23 -11.91
N ARG A 116 14.14 -8.58 -12.96
CA ARG A 116 15.26 -7.74 -13.44
C ARG A 116 14.79 -6.34 -13.84
N GLN A 117 13.68 -6.24 -14.56
CA GLN A 117 13.16 -4.98 -15.05
C GLN A 117 12.69 -4.06 -13.90
N ILE A 118 12.02 -4.63 -12.89
CA ILE A 118 11.60 -3.90 -11.68
C ILE A 118 12.83 -3.46 -10.88
N PHE A 119 13.82 -4.33 -10.72
CA PHE A 119 15.07 -4.02 -10.04
C PHE A 119 15.80 -2.85 -10.70
N GLU A 120 15.94 -2.87 -12.03
CA GLU A 120 16.54 -1.78 -12.78
C GLU A 120 15.75 -0.48 -12.64
N MET A 121 14.42 -0.53 -12.64
CA MET A 121 13.58 0.66 -12.44
C MET A 121 13.77 1.28 -11.05
N LEU A 122 13.84 0.45 -10.01
CA LEU A 122 14.06 0.90 -8.64
C LEU A 122 15.46 1.52 -8.48
N ILE A 123 16.50 0.86 -9.00
CA ILE A 123 17.87 1.37 -8.96
C ILE A 123 18.00 2.70 -9.71
N ARG A 124 17.43 2.79 -10.92
CA ARG A 124 17.48 4.01 -11.75
C ARG A 124 16.83 5.23 -11.09
N ARG A 125 15.83 5.02 -10.22
CA ARG A 125 15.13 6.10 -9.52
C ARG A 125 15.72 6.41 -8.13
N GLY A 126 16.82 5.77 -7.75
CA GLY A 126 17.48 6.06 -6.48
C GLY A 126 16.84 5.38 -5.28
N ALA A 127 16.20 4.21 -5.47
CA ALA A 127 15.90 3.33 -4.34
C ALA A 127 17.21 3.09 -3.60
N LEU A 128 17.23 3.25 -2.28
CA LEU A 128 18.43 3.10 -1.46
C LEU A 128 19.03 1.70 -1.68
N VAL A 129 19.99 1.60 -2.60
CA VAL A 129 20.72 0.38 -2.95
C VAL A 129 21.48 -0.16 -1.73
N ASN A 130 21.74 0.72 -0.76
CA ASN A 130 22.42 0.44 0.50
C ASN A 130 21.50 -0.06 1.63
N ALA A 131 20.23 -0.38 1.38
CA ALA A 131 19.47 -1.22 2.30
C ALA A 131 19.94 -2.68 2.19
N LEU A 132 21.26 -2.90 2.31
CA LEU A 132 21.86 -4.21 2.47
C LEU A 132 21.37 -4.76 3.80
N ASN A 133 20.51 -5.76 3.69
CA ASN A 133 20.23 -6.85 4.62
C ASN A 133 21.27 -6.92 5.76
N THR A 134 21.05 -6.21 6.86
CA THR A 134 21.81 -6.46 8.08
C THR A 134 21.23 -7.75 8.64
N ALA A 135 22.02 -8.82 8.43
CA ALA A 135 21.84 -10.15 8.99
C ALA A 135 21.56 -10.14 10.50
#